data_AF-A0A424KQQ9-F1
#
_entry.id   AF-A0A424KQQ9-F1
#
_cell.length_a   1.000
_cell.length_b   1.000
_cell.length_c   1.000
_cell.angle_alpha   90.00
_cell.angle_beta   90.00
_cell.angle_gamma   90.00
#
_symmetry.space_group_name_H-M   'P 1'
#
loop_
_entity.id
_entity.type
_entity.pdbx_description
1 polymer ?
#
loop_
_entity_poly.entity_id
_entity_poly.type
_entity_poly.pdbx_seq_one_letter_code
_entity_poly.pdbx_strand_id
1 'polypeptide(L)'
;MPLGLLFYFLKKRVTHLALIMLQSATVAAADRPWWEADIAVEMASMETQNEAIIRAIDAELRYHNAAVFDELERVSAYYLEQTESRWTENDEAVIRDEVRRLNDSMRPYFDAGRHLFDVDSYMTDRAKR
;
A
#
# COMPACT_ATOMS: atom_id res chain seq x y z
N MET A 1 13.76 95.56 -3.27
CA MET A 1 12.89 94.75 -4.15
C MET A 1 11.47 94.77 -3.58
N PRO A 2 10.43 94.93 -4.41
CA PRO A 2 9.05 95.01 -3.90
C PRO A 2 8.60 93.65 -3.36
N LEU A 3 7.93 93.65 -2.19
CA LEU A 3 7.47 92.45 -1.48
C LEU A 3 6.68 91.47 -2.38
N GLY A 4 5.87 91.99 -3.31
CA GLY A 4 5.10 91.16 -4.25
C GLY A 4 5.95 90.28 -5.17
N LEU A 5 7.14 90.75 -5.60
CA LEU A 5 8.07 89.95 -6.40
C LEU A 5 8.68 88.82 -5.58
N LEU A 6 8.97 89.07 -4.29
CA LEU A 6 9.53 88.06 -3.38
C LEU A 6 8.52 86.95 -3.10
N PHE A 7 7.25 87.30 -2.84
CA PHE A 7 6.17 86.32 -2.70
C PHE A 7 5.93 85.52 -3.98
N TYR A 8 6.03 86.16 -5.15
CA TYR A 8 5.92 85.47 -6.44
C TYR A 8 7.03 84.43 -6.64
N PHE A 9 8.30 84.78 -6.37
CA PHE A 9 9.41 83.82 -6.46
C PHE A 9 9.31 82.69 -5.44
N LEU A 10 8.90 83.00 -4.21
CA LEU A 10 8.71 81.98 -3.17
C LEU A 10 7.59 81.00 -3.56
N LYS A 11 6.44 81.52 -4.01
CA LYS A 11 5.33 80.68 -4.49
C LYS A 11 5.79 79.79 -5.63
N LYS A 12 6.48 80.34 -6.64
CA LYS A 12 7.00 79.58 -7.79
C LYS A 12 7.95 78.45 -7.37
N ARG A 13 8.85 78.71 -6.41
CA ARG A 13 9.77 77.69 -5.88
C ARG A 13 9.03 76.58 -5.15
N VAL A 14 8.04 76.93 -4.33
CA VAL A 14 7.21 75.94 -3.63
C VAL A 14 6.43 75.07 -4.62
N THR A 15 5.83 75.66 -5.67
CA THR A 15 5.13 74.86 -6.69
C THR A 15 6.06 73.93 -7.45
N HIS A 16 7.27 74.37 -7.80
CA HIS A 16 8.24 73.52 -8.49
C HIS A 16 8.74 72.38 -7.60
N LEU A 17 9.00 72.64 -6.31
CA LEU A 17 9.36 71.61 -5.35
C LEU A 17 8.23 70.59 -5.15
N ALA A 18 6.98 71.05 -5.06
CA ALA A 18 5.83 70.16 -4.97
C ALA A 18 5.70 69.26 -6.20
N LEU A 19 5.93 69.81 -7.40
CA LEU A 19 5.91 69.04 -8.65
C LEU A 19 7.01 67.97 -8.69
N ILE A 20 8.23 68.34 -8.29
CA ILE A 20 9.38 67.42 -8.22
C ILE A 20 9.09 66.29 -7.23
N MET A 21 8.61 66.62 -6.03
CA MET A 21 8.27 65.62 -5.01
C MET A 21 7.15 64.68 -5.46
N LEU A 22 6.13 65.20 -6.17
CA LEU A 22 5.07 64.39 -6.72
C LEU A 22 5.59 63.41 -7.78
N GLN A 23 6.46 63.87 -8.69
CA GLN A 23 7.08 63.00 -9.69
C GLN A 23 7.97 61.93 -9.05
N SER A 24 8.79 62.29 -8.07
CA SER A 24 9.64 61.34 -7.34
C SER A 24 8.82 60.31 -6.56
N ALA A 25 7.70 60.71 -5.94
CA ALA A 25 6.80 59.79 -5.27
C ALA A 25 6.11 58.83 -6.25
N THR A 26 5.69 59.31 -7.42
CA THR A 26 5.12 58.47 -8.48
C THR A 26 6.13 57.48 -9.03
N VAL A 27 7.38 57.89 -9.24
CA VAL A 27 8.46 56.98 -9.68
C VAL A 27 8.77 55.94 -8.59
N ALA A 28 8.91 56.35 -7.33
CA ALA A 28 9.14 55.42 -6.23
C ALA A 28 7.97 54.44 -6.01
N ALA A 29 6.74 54.85 -6.29
CA ALA A 29 5.56 53.99 -6.24
C ALA A 29 5.46 53.06 -7.47
N ALA A 30 5.95 53.48 -8.63
CA ALA A 30 6.05 52.64 -9.83
C ALA A 30 7.17 51.60 -9.71
N ASP A 31 8.27 51.94 -9.03
CA ASP A 31 9.42 51.06 -8.78
C ASP A 31 9.19 50.11 -7.60
N ARG A 32 8.18 50.34 -6.76
CA ARG A 32 7.76 49.38 -5.72
C ARG A 32 6.70 48.45 -6.30
N PRO A 33 7.04 47.17 -6.56
CA PRO A 33 6.07 46.18 -7.00
C PRO A 33 5.16 45.80 -5.83
N TRP A 34 4.11 46.58 -5.62
CA TRP A 34 3.06 46.34 -4.63
C TRP A 34 2.43 44.94 -4.75
N TRP A 35 2.56 44.30 -5.91
CA TRP A 35 2.11 42.96 -6.21
C TRP A 35 3.01 41.85 -5.66
N GLU A 36 4.28 42.11 -5.28
CA GLU A 36 5.17 41.08 -4.73
C GLU A 36 4.63 40.49 -3.42
N ALA A 37 4.06 41.34 -2.57
CA ALA A 37 3.45 40.91 -1.32
C ALA A 37 2.22 40.03 -1.57
N ASP A 38 1.38 40.41 -2.55
CA ASP A 38 0.19 39.66 -2.91
C ASP A 38 0.57 38.28 -3.52
N ILE A 39 1.58 38.24 -4.39
CA ILE A 39 2.11 36.99 -4.95
C ILE A 39 2.72 36.11 -3.85
N ALA A 40 3.46 36.68 -2.90
CA ALA A 40 4.04 35.89 -1.80
C ALA A 40 2.97 35.26 -0.91
N VAL A 41 1.87 36.00 -0.65
CA VAL A 41 0.71 35.48 0.10
C VAL A 41 0.02 34.37 -0.68
N GLU A 42 -0.19 34.54 -1.99
CA GLU A 42 -0.80 33.53 -2.85
C GLU A 42 0.08 32.27 -2.94
N MET A 43 1.40 32.43 -3.12
CA MET A 43 2.35 31.32 -3.13
C MET A 43 2.32 30.54 -1.81
N ALA A 44 2.34 31.23 -0.66
CA ALA A 44 2.28 30.57 0.65
C ALA A 44 0.96 29.80 0.85
N SER A 45 -0.16 30.35 0.36
CA SER A 45 -1.45 29.67 0.35
C SER A 45 -1.41 28.43 -0.54
N MET A 46 -0.84 28.53 -1.74
CA MET A 46 -0.70 27.38 -2.66
C MET A 46 0.22 26.30 -2.09
N GLU A 47 1.34 26.65 -1.47
CA GLU A 47 2.24 25.69 -0.81
C GLU A 47 1.51 24.95 0.31
N THR A 48 0.76 25.66 1.15
CA THR A 48 -0.05 25.06 2.22
C THR A 48 -1.09 24.10 1.65
N GLN A 49 -1.77 24.49 0.57
CA GLN A 49 -2.75 23.62 -0.11
C GLN A 49 -2.09 22.38 -0.72
N ASN A 50 -0.93 22.53 -1.36
CA ASN A 50 -0.17 21.42 -1.93
C ASN A 50 0.24 20.42 -0.85
N GLU A 51 0.74 20.89 0.30
CA GLU A 51 1.05 20.01 1.42
C GLU A 51 -0.17 19.26 1.94
N ALA A 52 -1.33 19.93 2.04
CA ALA A 52 -2.57 19.30 2.46
C ALA A 52 -3.02 18.21 1.47
N ILE A 53 -2.91 18.47 0.16
CA ILE A 53 -3.18 17.49 -0.89
C ILE A 53 -2.25 16.28 -0.78
N ILE A 54 -0.94 16.51 -0.61
CA ILE A 54 0.05 15.42 -0.47
C ILE A 54 -0.29 14.53 0.73
N ARG A 55 -0.64 15.13 1.88
CA ARG A 55 -1.03 14.38 3.09
C ARG A 55 -2.32 13.59 2.86
N ALA A 56 -3.30 14.15 2.15
CA ALA A 56 -4.54 13.45 1.83
C ALA A 56 -4.31 12.25 0.89
N ILE A 57 -3.48 12.43 -0.14
CA ILE A 57 -3.10 11.35 -1.07
C ILE A 57 -2.39 10.22 -0.32
N ASP A 58 -1.43 10.56 0.55
CA ASP A 58 -0.69 9.54 1.31
C ASP A 58 -1.59 8.77 2.29
N ALA A 59 -2.56 9.45 2.92
CA ALA A 59 -3.55 8.80 3.77
C ALA A 59 -4.44 7.83 2.98
N GLU A 60 -4.93 8.24 1.81
CA GLU A 60 -5.76 7.41 0.94
C GLU A 60 -4.98 6.20 0.41
N LEU A 61 -3.72 6.39 -0.01
CA LEU A 61 -2.85 5.30 -0.46
C LEU A 61 -2.60 4.27 0.65
N ARG A 62 -2.35 4.70 1.88
CA ARG A 62 -2.19 3.79 3.01
C ARG A 62 -3.46 2.99 3.29
N TYR A 63 -4.62 3.64 3.25
CA TYR A 63 -5.92 2.98 3.45
C TYR A 63 -6.19 1.95 2.35
N HIS A 64 -6.03 2.33 1.08
CA HIS A 64 -6.22 1.42 -0.05
C HIS A 64 -5.24 0.25 -0.02
N ASN A 65 -3.97 0.50 0.29
CA ASN A 65 -2.99 -0.58 0.41
C ASN A 65 -3.38 -1.56 1.51
N ALA A 66 -3.77 -1.08 2.69
CA ALA A 66 -4.22 -1.95 3.78
C ALA A 66 -5.43 -2.81 3.36
N ALA A 67 -6.45 -2.18 2.77
CA ALA A 67 -7.64 -2.89 2.30
C ALA A 67 -7.33 -3.94 1.21
N VAL A 68 -6.42 -3.62 0.28
CA VAL A 68 -5.99 -4.55 -0.77
C VAL A 68 -5.18 -5.71 -0.19
N PHE A 69 -4.29 -5.44 0.77
CA PHE A 69 -3.52 -6.50 1.44
C PHE A 69 -4.43 -7.44 2.24
N ASP A 70 -5.39 -6.91 3.00
CA ASP A 70 -6.35 -7.72 3.75
C ASP A 70 -7.18 -8.62 2.83
N GLU A 71 -7.66 -8.09 1.71
CA GLU A 71 -8.40 -8.88 0.73
C GLU A 71 -7.52 -9.93 0.05
N LEU A 72 -6.27 -9.59 -0.29
CA LEU A 72 -5.32 -10.53 -0.87
C LEU A 72 -5.00 -11.67 0.11
N GLU A 73 -4.80 -11.34 1.39
CA GLU A 73 -4.57 -12.34 2.45
C GLU A 73 -5.76 -13.27 2.56
N ARG A 74 -6.98 -12.72 2.63
CA ARG A 74 -8.23 -13.49 2.69
C ARG A 74 -8.39 -14.43 1.49
N VAL A 75 -8.16 -13.93 0.28
CA VAL A 75 -8.27 -14.71 -0.96
C VAL A 75 -7.19 -15.80 -1.00
N SER A 76 -5.96 -15.48 -0.60
CA SER A 76 -4.85 -16.45 -0.57
C SER A 76 -5.12 -17.58 0.43
N ALA A 77 -5.62 -17.25 1.63
CA ALA A 77 -5.96 -18.22 2.67
C ALA A 77 -7.07 -19.16 2.18
N TYR A 78 -8.11 -18.61 1.54
CA TYR A 78 -9.19 -19.39 0.96
C TYR A 78 -8.70 -20.36 -0.13
N TYR A 79 -7.83 -19.92 -1.04
CA TYR A 79 -7.28 -20.80 -2.07
C TYR A 79 -6.33 -21.86 -1.48
N LEU A 80 -5.58 -21.53 -0.43
CA LEU A 80 -4.71 -22.47 0.26
C LEU A 80 -5.53 -23.59 0.91
N GLU A 81 -6.58 -23.22 1.65
CA GLU A 81 -7.51 -24.15 2.31
C GLU A 81 -8.20 -25.06 1.27
N GLN A 82 -8.68 -24.48 0.16
CA GLN A 82 -9.28 -25.27 -0.92
C GLN A 82 -8.28 -26.26 -1.53
N THR A 83 -7.02 -25.85 -1.70
CA THR A 83 -5.98 -26.71 -2.25
C THR A 83 -5.63 -27.84 -1.30
N GLU A 84 -5.49 -27.55 0.00
CA GLU A 84 -5.24 -28.54 1.04
C GLU A 84 -6.38 -29.55 1.17
N SER A 85 -7.63 -29.08 1.12
CA SER A 85 -8.81 -29.96 1.11
C SER A 85 -8.80 -30.90 -0.09
N ARG A 86 -8.52 -30.40 -1.30
CA ARG A 86 -8.45 -31.22 -2.52
C ARG A 86 -7.31 -32.22 -2.49
N TRP A 87 -6.15 -31.83 -1.96
CA TRP A 87 -5.02 -32.73 -1.77
C TRP A 87 -5.37 -33.85 -0.79
N THR A 88 -5.96 -33.50 0.36
CA THR A 88 -6.38 -34.47 1.36
C THR A 88 -7.38 -35.49 0.80
N GLU A 89 -8.40 -35.02 0.07
CA GLU A 89 -9.38 -35.89 -0.58
C GLU A 89 -8.74 -36.83 -1.61
N ASN A 90 -7.84 -36.30 -2.45
CA ASN A 90 -7.16 -37.08 -3.47
C ASN A 90 -6.21 -38.12 -2.85
N ASP A 91 -5.43 -37.71 -1.85
CA ASP A 91 -4.49 -38.59 -1.16
C ASP A 91 -5.22 -39.69 -0.39
N GLU A 92 -6.35 -39.38 0.26
CA GLU A 92 -7.18 -40.41 0.91
C GLU A 92 -7.72 -41.42 -0.10
N ALA A 93 -8.19 -40.96 -1.26
CA ALA A 93 -8.68 -41.84 -2.32
C ALA A 93 -7.57 -42.77 -2.83
N VAL A 94 -6.37 -42.22 -3.08
CA VAL A 94 -5.19 -42.99 -3.52
C VAL A 94 -4.77 -44.01 -2.46
N ILE A 95 -4.68 -43.61 -1.19
CA ILE A 95 -4.33 -44.51 -0.08
C ILE A 95 -5.37 -45.64 0.03
N ARG A 96 -6.66 -45.32 -0.08
CA ARG A 96 -7.74 -46.31 0.01
C ARG A 96 -7.67 -47.34 -1.11
N ASP A 97 -7.40 -46.90 -2.34
CA ASP A 97 -7.25 -47.81 -3.47
C ASP A 97 -5.98 -48.66 -3.35
N GLU A 98 -4.89 -48.10 -2.86
CA GLU A 98 -3.66 -48.86 -2.61
C GLU A 98 -3.85 -49.90 -1.51
N VAL A 99 -4.56 -49.56 -0.42
CA VAL A 99 -4.93 -50.52 0.64
C VAL A 99 -5.80 -51.64 0.08
N ARG A 100 -6.78 -51.35 -0.79
CA ARG A 100 -7.58 -52.38 -1.47
C ARG A 100 -6.70 -53.28 -2.33
N ARG A 101 -5.83 -52.70 -3.16
CA ARG A 101 -4.92 -53.44 -4.04
C ARG A 101 -4.01 -54.37 -3.24
N LEU A 102 -3.43 -53.89 -2.14
CA LEU A 102 -2.59 -54.68 -1.24
C LEU A 102 -3.39 -55.80 -0.58
N ASN A 103 -4.60 -55.51 -0.09
CA ASN A 103 -5.46 -56.51 0.52
C ASN A 103 -5.84 -57.61 -0.49
N ASP A 104 -6.27 -57.24 -1.70
CA ASP A 104 -6.60 -58.19 -2.76
C ASP A 104 -5.40 -59.01 -3.22
N SER A 105 -4.19 -58.42 -3.19
CA SER A 105 -2.94 -59.15 -3.47
C SER A 105 -2.57 -60.12 -2.36
N MET A 106 -2.90 -59.83 -1.10
CA MET A 106 -2.56 -60.66 0.07
C MET A 106 -3.61 -61.74 0.34
N ARG A 107 -4.87 -61.47 -0.01
CA ARG A 107 -6.03 -62.34 0.21
C ARG A 107 -5.85 -63.78 -0.31
N PRO A 108 -5.24 -64.06 -1.47
CA PRO A 108 -4.95 -65.43 -1.90
C PRO A 108 -4.08 -66.25 -0.94
N TYR A 109 -3.23 -65.60 -0.13
CA TYR A 109 -2.40 -66.27 0.88
C TYR A 109 -3.18 -66.62 2.16
N PHE A 110 -4.35 -66.02 2.38
CA PHE A 110 -5.20 -66.25 3.55
C PHE A 110 -6.50 -67.02 3.22
N ASP A 111 -7.07 -66.83 2.03
CA ASP A 111 -8.32 -67.47 1.58
C ASP A 111 -8.10 -68.88 1.01
N ALA A 112 -6.88 -69.20 0.57
CA ALA A 112 -6.53 -70.59 0.29
C ALA A 112 -6.41 -71.31 1.64
N GLY A 113 -7.46 -72.01 2.06
CA GLY A 113 -7.56 -72.79 3.31
C GLY A 113 -6.56 -73.94 3.46
N ARG A 114 -5.27 -73.71 3.17
CA ARG A 114 -4.17 -74.58 3.51
C ARG A 114 -3.67 -74.13 4.87
N HIS A 115 -3.69 -75.05 5.82
CA HIS A 115 -2.89 -74.92 7.02
C HIS A 115 -1.45 -74.60 6.59
N LEU A 116 -0.96 -73.40 6.92
CA LEU A 116 0.44 -73.00 6.65
C LEU A 116 1.43 -73.94 7.39
N PHE A 117 0.91 -74.69 8.36
CA PHE A 117 1.56 -75.81 9.02
C PHE A 117 0.63 -77.02 8.94
N ASP A 118 0.88 -77.94 8.02
CA ASP A 118 0.55 -79.32 8.33
C ASP A 118 1.44 -79.69 9.51
N VAL A 119 0.82 -80.03 10.65
CA VAL A 119 1.53 -80.64 11.78
C VAL A 119 1.98 -82.00 11.28
N ASP A 120 3.11 -82.00 10.61
CA ASP A 120 3.71 -83.18 10.05
C ASP A 120 4.01 -84.12 11.22
N SER A 121 3.83 -85.41 10.96
CA SER A 121 3.94 -86.56 11.85
C SER A 121 5.15 -86.55 12.82
N TYR A 122 6.14 -85.69 12.58
CA TYR A 122 7.29 -85.44 13.43
C TYR A 122 7.01 -84.79 14.80
N MET A 123 5.86 -84.12 15.02
CA MET A 123 5.54 -83.52 16.34
C MET A 123 4.68 -84.40 17.25
N THR A 124 4.12 -85.51 16.74
CA THR A 124 3.29 -86.45 17.51
C THR A 124 4.07 -87.62 18.10
N ASP A 125 5.34 -87.83 17.74
CA ASP A 125 6.17 -88.87 18.34
C ASP A 125 6.85 -88.38 19.62
N ARG A 126 6.05 -88.23 20.68
CA ARG A 126 6.51 -87.92 22.04
C ARG A 126 7.13 -89.14 22.76
N ALA A 127 7.57 -90.18 22.02
CA ALA A 127 8.19 -91.39 22.56
C ALA A 127 9.69 -91.54 22.23
N LYS A 128 10.33 -90.51 21.67
CA LYS A 128 11.81 -90.44 21.55
C LYS A 128 12.37 -89.17 22.20
N ARG A 129 12.17 -89.00 23.50
CA ARG A 129 13.15 -88.43 24.44
C ARG A 129 12.67 -88.57 25.88
#